data_AF-C3Y2R5-F1
#
_entry.id   AF-C3Y2R5-F1
#
_cell.length_a   1.000
_cell.length_b   1.000
_cell.length_c   1.000
_cell.angle_alpha   90.00
_cell.angle_beta   90.00
_cell.angle_gamma   90.00
#
_symmetry.space_group_name_H-M   'P 1'
#
loop_
_entity.id
_entity.type
_entity.pdbx_description
1 polymer ?
#
loop_
_entity_poly.entity_id
_entity_poly.type
_entity_poly.pdbx_seq_one_letter_code
_entity_poly.pdbx_strand_id
1 'polypeptide(L)'
;MKVNLATSKCDRYHKGIITGPLCPALCDDRTITLNQCLSSHPANQVYQGWLHGAKQIIMKCNLAPIFHDGIDREMPYERPEKGSSMDDFREMLQDFLERNLGKGEHNALQTRILNAADINNDGKVTLAEAKSIWALLQVNEFFMMMILQDSEHTPKLEGFCGDTYFVQRVDANRLYGIHIPWMFEIFLPTSYRQAMDQWFTPSWPKKAKIAVGLLEFVEEIFDSSHGTFHMCKTSHTNIGYTNKHDLKMIDLRNLYPAEVLKETLTEKTCSKNSDCELTEDCSSMCDETASRCTGELVQPNLSKICVVLHDYLLKEVPAGIKDELTALLDKCSRLTTNTEDMQIHHSLILNNLKSLLWKQISDNQDS
;
A
#
# COMPACT_ATOMS: atom_id res chain seq x y z
N MET A 1 -4.69 22.03 16.67
CA MET A 1 -5.86 21.17 16.44
C MET A 1 -5.43 19.69 16.55
N LYS A 2 -5.00 19.24 17.75
CA LYS A 2 -4.35 17.92 17.95
C LYS A 2 -5.13 16.96 18.89
N VAL A 3 -6.37 17.29 19.29
CA VAL A 3 -7.03 16.63 20.45
C VAL A 3 -8.44 16.07 20.18
N ASN A 4 -9.00 16.11 18.96
CA ASN A 4 -10.41 15.69 18.77
C ASN A 4 -10.63 14.28 18.21
N LEU A 5 -9.60 13.65 17.63
CA LEU A 5 -9.79 12.38 16.93
C LEU A 5 -9.85 11.18 17.88
N ALA A 6 -8.86 11.07 18.77
CA ALA A 6 -8.83 10.02 19.79
C ALA A 6 -10.07 10.10 20.70
N THR A 7 -10.48 11.30 21.09
CA THR A 7 -11.67 11.54 21.93
C THR A 7 -12.95 10.98 21.30
N SER A 8 -13.23 11.31 20.03
CA SER A 8 -14.42 10.81 19.32
C SER A 8 -14.43 9.28 19.17
N LYS A 9 -13.26 8.66 18.94
CA LYS A 9 -13.15 7.20 18.88
C LYS A 9 -13.34 6.57 20.25
N CYS A 10 -12.74 7.12 21.29
CA CYS A 10 -12.91 6.62 22.65
C CYS A 10 -14.36 6.74 23.13
N ASP A 11 -15.06 7.83 22.81
CA ASP A 11 -16.49 7.96 23.11
C ASP A 11 -17.33 6.85 22.48
N ARG A 12 -17.02 6.45 21.23
CA ARG A 12 -17.71 5.34 20.55
C ARG A 12 -17.33 3.98 21.15
N TYR A 13 -16.07 3.81 21.56
CA TYR A 13 -15.59 2.61 22.22
C TYR A 13 -16.28 2.40 23.58
N HIS A 14 -16.32 3.43 24.44
CA HIS A 14 -17.01 3.34 25.73
C HIS A 14 -18.53 3.12 25.60
N LYS A 15 -19.13 3.50 24.47
CA LYS A 15 -20.54 3.21 24.14
C LYS A 15 -20.75 1.80 23.56
N GLY A 16 -19.70 1.01 23.38
CA GLY A 16 -19.77 -0.33 22.77
C GLY A 16 -20.15 -0.32 21.29
N ILE A 17 -19.94 0.80 20.58
CA ILE A 17 -20.24 0.90 19.15
C ILE A 17 -19.10 0.32 18.31
N ILE A 18 -17.87 0.52 18.77
CA ILE A 18 -16.64 0.05 18.14
C ILE A 18 -15.80 -0.68 19.17
N THR A 19 -14.87 -1.49 18.69
CA THR A 19 -13.87 -2.16 19.52
C THR A 19 -12.62 -2.44 18.68
N GLY A 20 -11.61 -3.02 19.30
CA GLY A 20 -10.34 -3.32 18.69
C GLY A 20 -9.32 -3.74 19.76
N PRO A 21 -8.33 -4.57 19.41
CA PRO A 21 -7.33 -5.05 20.37
C PRO A 21 -6.52 -3.91 21.01
N LEU A 22 -6.43 -2.75 20.34
CA LEU A 22 -5.73 -1.57 20.84
C LEU A 22 -6.66 -0.47 21.37
N CYS A 23 -7.99 -0.69 21.42
CA CYS A 23 -8.88 0.29 22.04
C CYS A 23 -8.60 0.52 23.54
N PRO A 24 -8.36 -0.51 24.38
CA PRO A 24 -8.01 -0.28 25.79
C PRO A 24 -6.73 0.56 25.93
N ALA A 25 -5.68 0.20 25.16
CA ALA A 25 -4.42 0.93 25.14
C ALA A 25 -4.56 2.39 24.67
N LEU A 26 -5.48 2.65 23.73
CA LEU A 26 -5.76 3.98 23.19
C LEU A 26 -6.61 4.85 24.13
N CYS A 27 -7.63 4.26 24.77
CA CYS A 27 -8.71 4.99 25.44
C CYS A 27 -8.68 4.91 26.96
N ASP A 28 -8.39 3.73 27.51
CA ASP A 28 -8.43 3.46 28.94
C ASP A 28 -7.04 3.65 29.56
N ASP A 29 -6.09 2.82 29.14
CA ASP A 29 -4.74 2.74 29.74
C ASP A 29 -3.85 3.91 29.31
N ARG A 30 -4.18 4.54 28.18
CA ARG A 30 -3.42 5.62 27.54
C ARG A 30 -1.93 5.27 27.36
N THR A 31 -1.65 4.01 27.04
CA THR A 31 -0.30 3.50 26.78
C THR A 31 0.16 3.76 25.34
N ILE A 32 -0.72 4.31 24.50
CA ILE A 32 -0.39 4.80 23.17
C ILE A 32 -0.10 6.31 23.23
N THR A 33 1.13 6.70 22.93
CA THR A 33 1.54 8.11 22.85
C THR A 33 1.84 8.51 21.41
N LEU A 34 1.12 9.51 20.88
CA LEU A 34 1.29 10.02 19.51
C LEU A 34 2.11 11.32 19.54
N ASN A 35 3.18 11.37 18.74
CA ASN A 35 4.14 12.47 18.79
C ASN A 35 4.00 13.40 17.57
N GLN A 36 4.23 12.84 16.38
CA GLN A 36 4.37 13.58 15.12
C GLN A 36 3.33 13.13 14.10
N CYS A 37 2.65 14.09 13.46
CA CYS A 37 1.87 13.83 12.25
C CYS A 37 2.82 13.84 11.04
N LEU A 38 2.78 12.79 10.25
CA LEU A 38 3.58 12.59 9.03
C LEU A 38 2.77 12.87 7.76
N SER A 39 1.48 13.19 7.89
CA SER A 39 0.60 13.43 6.75
C SER A 39 0.71 14.82 6.17
N SER A 40 0.68 14.88 4.84
CA SER A 40 0.49 16.11 4.06
C SER A 40 -0.98 16.36 3.70
N HIS A 41 -1.84 15.34 3.80
CA HIS A 41 -3.22 15.41 3.32
C HIS A 41 -4.25 15.27 4.47
N PRO A 42 -5.25 16.16 4.57
CA PRO A 42 -6.19 16.16 5.69
C PRO A 42 -7.03 14.89 5.78
N ALA A 43 -7.43 14.31 4.64
CA ALA A 43 -8.28 13.11 4.58
C ALA A 43 -7.57 11.82 5.02
N ASN A 44 -6.24 11.80 5.16
CA ASN A 44 -5.50 10.60 5.58
C ASN A 44 -4.43 11.01 6.58
N GLN A 45 -4.66 10.73 7.86
CA GLN A 45 -3.74 11.10 8.92
C GLN A 45 -2.86 9.91 9.32
N VAL A 46 -1.56 10.15 9.36
CA VAL A 46 -0.52 9.18 9.72
C VAL A 46 0.26 9.79 10.88
N TYR A 47 0.25 9.13 12.02
CA TYR A 47 0.94 9.58 13.22
C TYR A 47 1.99 8.58 13.66
N GLN A 48 3.17 9.07 13.99
CA GLN A 48 4.17 8.28 14.69
C GLN A 48 3.88 8.26 16.19
N GLY A 49 3.98 7.10 16.80
CA GLY A 49 3.78 6.93 18.24
C GLY A 49 4.54 5.76 18.84
N TRP A 50 4.23 5.51 20.11
CA TRP A 50 4.78 4.43 20.92
C TRP A 50 3.65 3.70 21.63
N LEU A 51 3.74 2.37 21.65
CA LEU A 51 2.88 1.46 22.40
C LEU A 51 3.65 0.97 23.64
N HIS A 52 3.06 1.14 24.82
CA HIS A 52 3.65 0.81 26.12
C HIS A 52 5.06 1.40 26.33
N GLY A 53 5.33 2.58 25.75
CA GLY A 53 6.61 3.30 25.88
C GLY A 53 7.84 2.64 25.23
N ALA A 54 7.72 1.43 24.69
CA ALA A 54 8.86 0.66 24.16
C ALA A 54 8.73 0.33 22.67
N LYS A 55 7.52 0.04 22.18
CA LYS A 55 7.31 -0.40 20.80
C LYS A 55 6.91 0.77 19.92
N GLN A 56 7.70 1.08 18.90
CA GLN A 56 7.36 2.14 17.95
C GLN A 56 6.26 1.70 16.98
N ILE A 57 5.24 2.53 16.81
CA ILE A 57 4.09 2.26 15.96
C ILE A 57 3.79 3.45 15.04
N ILE A 58 3.11 3.17 13.93
CA ILE A 58 2.47 4.16 13.08
C ILE A 58 0.96 3.97 13.17
N MET A 59 0.26 5.00 13.63
CA MET A 59 -1.20 5.05 13.61
C MET A 59 -1.66 5.65 12.29
N LYS A 60 -2.55 4.96 11.59
CA LYS A 60 -3.18 5.43 10.36
C LYS A 60 -4.68 5.56 10.57
N CYS A 61 -5.21 6.71 10.18
CA CYS A 61 -6.63 7.00 10.25
C CYS A 61 -7.10 7.66 8.95
N ASN A 62 -8.18 7.13 8.38
CA ASN A 62 -8.84 7.73 7.25
C ASN A 62 -9.88 8.74 7.76
N LEU A 63 -9.64 10.02 7.47
CA LEU A 63 -10.49 11.15 7.81
C LEU A 63 -11.25 11.70 6.61
N ALA A 64 -11.31 10.97 5.49
CA ALA A 64 -11.99 11.44 4.29
C ALA A 64 -13.32 12.11 4.68
N PRO A 65 -13.51 13.37 4.27
CA PRO A 65 -14.65 14.14 4.71
C PRO A 65 -15.93 13.45 4.25
N ILE A 66 -16.98 13.63 5.04
CA ILE A 66 -18.39 13.41 4.72
C ILE A 66 -18.84 14.22 3.47
N PHE A 67 -17.90 14.84 2.73
CA PHE A 67 -18.14 15.78 1.65
C PHE A 67 -17.08 15.64 0.55
N HIS A 68 -17.28 14.74 -0.41
CA HIS A 68 -16.98 14.97 -1.84
C HIS A 68 -17.62 13.89 -2.74
N ASP A 69 -18.35 14.39 -3.73
CA ASP A 69 -18.91 13.76 -4.93
C ASP A 69 -19.62 12.40 -4.82
N GLY A 70 -20.94 12.48 -4.62
CA GLY A 70 -21.94 11.75 -5.43
C GLY A 70 -22.00 10.23 -5.35
N ILE A 71 -21.07 9.59 -4.64
CA ILE A 71 -21.05 8.17 -4.35
C ILE A 71 -21.58 8.02 -2.93
N ASP A 72 -22.71 7.33 -2.76
CA ASP A 72 -23.26 6.92 -1.46
C ASP A 72 -22.19 6.11 -0.70
N ARG A 73 -21.34 6.80 0.07
CA ARG A 73 -20.42 6.14 0.98
C ARG A 73 -21.19 5.77 2.24
N GLU A 74 -21.19 4.47 2.56
CA GLU A 74 -21.71 3.93 3.82
C GLU A 74 -21.18 4.77 5.00
N MET A 75 -22.07 5.23 5.89
CA MET A 75 -21.59 5.97 7.05
C MET A 75 -20.78 5.03 7.96
N PRO A 76 -19.69 5.51 8.58
CA PRO A 76 -18.83 4.68 9.40
C PRO A 76 -19.64 3.97 10.50
N TYR A 77 -19.49 2.64 10.57
CA TYR A 77 -20.09 1.75 11.56
C TYR A 77 -21.62 1.59 11.48
N GLU A 78 -22.25 1.88 10.35
CA GLU A 78 -23.67 1.51 10.15
C GLU A 78 -23.85 0.01 9.97
N ARG A 79 -22.96 -0.60 9.20
CA ARG A 79 -22.96 -2.02 8.86
C ARG A 79 -21.98 -2.85 9.69
N PRO A 80 -22.31 -4.10 10.04
CA PRO A 80 -23.63 -4.73 9.84
C PRO A 80 -24.72 -4.10 10.73
N GLU A 81 -25.99 -4.29 10.35
CA GLU A 81 -27.12 -3.71 11.06
C GLU A 81 -27.33 -4.37 12.43
N LYS A 82 -28.04 -3.69 13.34
CA LYS A 82 -28.38 -4.29 14.64
C LYS A 82 -29.32 -5.47 14.40
N GLY A 83 -28.95 -6.63 14.93
CA GLY A 83 -29.72 -7.87 14.76
C GLY A 83 -29.16 -8.80 13.69
N SER A 84 -28.15 -8.38 12.93
CA SER A 84 -27.43 -9.27 12.01
C SER A 84 -26.78 -10.44 12.75
N SER A 85 -26.93 -11.64 12.19
CA SER A 85 -26.31 -12.86 12.68
C SER A 85 -24.83 -12.94 12.26
N MET A 86 -24.09 -13.90 12.83
CA MET A 86 -22.72 -14.18 12.39
C MET A 86 -22.69 -14.71 10.95
N ASP A 87 -23.73 -15.44 10.53
CA ASP A 87 -23.83 -15.98 9.17
C ASP A 87 -24.15 -14.87 8.17
N ASP A 88 -25.00 -13.90 8.54
CA ASP A 88 -25.24 -12.70 7.73
C ASP A 88 -23.92 -11.94 7.51
N PHE A 89 -23.09 -11.84 8.55
CA PHE A 89 -21.80 -11.18 8.44
C PHE A 89 -20.81 -11.98 7.55
N ARG A 90 -20.84 -13.31 7.60
CA ARG A 90 -20.05 -14.15 6.68
C ARG A 90 -20.48 -13.93 5.23
N GLU A 91 -21.77 -13.90 4.95
CA GLU A 91 -22.31 -13.62 3.60
C GLU A 91 -21.88 -12.23 3.12
N MET A 92 -22.02 -11.21 3.96
CA MET A 92 -21.52 -9.85 3.64
C MET A 92 -20.03 -9.82 3.30
N LEU A 93 -19.20 -10.56 4.05
CA LEU A 93 -17.77 -10.68 3.76
C LEU A 93 -17.53 -11.40 2.43
N GLN A 94 -18.25 -12.48 2.15
CA GLN A 94 -18.13 -13.19 0.89
C GLN A 94 -18.45 -12.29 -0.30
N ASP A 95 -19.57 -11.56 -0.24
CA ASP A 95 -19.98 -10.60 -1.26
C ASP A 95 -18.97 -9.45 -1.42
N PHE A 96 -18.38 -9.00 -0.33
CA PHE A 96 -17.31 -8.00 -0.37
C PHE A 96 -16.07 -8.55 -1.09
N LEU A 97 -15.64 -9.77 -0.77
CA LEU A 97 -14.46 -10.39 -1.36
C LEU A 97 -14.69 -10.69 -2.85
N GLU A 98 -15.85 -11.21 -3.23
CA GLU A 98 -16.17 -11.49 -4.63
C GLU A 98 -16.22 -10.22 -5.48
N ARG A 99 -16.79 -9.12 -4.95
CA ARG A 99 -16.80 -7.84 -5.66
C ARG A 99 -15.41 -7.25 -5.84
N ASN A 100 -14.52 -7.41 -4.87
CA ASN A 100 -13.20 -6.78 -4.93
C ASN A 100 -12.14 -7.66 -5.61
N LEU A 101 -12.24 -8.98 -5.49
CA LEU A 101 -11.22 -9.92 -5.98
C LEU A 101 -11.70 -10.76 -7.18
N GLY A 102 -12.96 -10.60 -7.58
CA GLY A 102 -13.61 -11.45 -8.56
C GLY A 102 -14.12 -12.76 -7.95
N LYS A 103 -14.83 -13.55 -8.76
CA LYS A 103 -15.39 -14.85 -8.34
C LYS A 103 -14.26 -15.85 -8.06
N GLY A 104 -14.28 -16.48 -6.89
CA GLY A 104 -13.26 -17.45 -6.51
C GLY A 104 -13.39 -17.95 -5.07
N GLU A 105 -12.46 -18.84 -4.69
CA GLU A 105 -12.37 -19.41 -3.35
C GLU A 105 -11.66 -18.43 -2.40
N HIS A 106 -12.43 -17.64 -1.64
CA HIS A 106 -11.90 -16.64 -0.71
C HIS A 106 -11.92 -17.07 0.76
N ASN A 107 -12.19 -18.35 1.03
CA ASN A 107 -12.41 -18.91 2.36
C ASN A 107 -11.25 -18.67 3.34
N ALA A 108 -10.00 -18.79 2.87
CA ALA A 108 -8.81 -18.54 3.71
C ALA A 108 -8.71 -17.07 4.15
N LEU A 109 -8.99 -16.13 3.23
CA LEU A 109 -8.97 -14.69 3.52
C LEU A 109 -10.16 -14.29 4.39
N GLN A 110 -11.35 -14.83 4.13
CA GLN A 110 -12.53 -14.62 4.97
C GLN A 110 -12.27 -15.10 6.40
N THR A 111 -11.69 -16.30 6.56
CA THR A 111 -11.31 -16.85 7.88
C THR A 111 -10.29 -15.94 8.58
N ARG A 112 -9.28 -15.44 7.85
CA ARG A 112 -8.30 -14.49 8.38
C ARG A 112 -8.95 -13.20 8.87
N ILE A 113 -9.89 -12.64 8.11
CA ILE A 113 -10.65 -11.44 8.49
C ILE A 113 -11.51 -11.70 9.73
N LEU A 114 -12.20 -12.84 9.79
CA LEU A 114 -13.01 -13.22 10.95
C LEU A 114 -12.15 -13.39 12.21
N ASN A 115 -10.99 -14.03 12.09
CA ASN A 115 -10.04 -14.19 13.20
C ASN A 115 -9.47 -12.83 13.66
N ALA A 116 -9.26 -11.88 12.75
CA ALA A 116 -8.86 -10.52 13.12
C ALA A 116 -9.99 -9.73 13.80
N ALA A 117 -11.25 -10.07 13.50
CA ALA A 117 -12.43 -9.47 14.11
C ALA A 117 -12.76 -10.04 15.49
N ASP A 118 -12.51 -11.33 15.72
CA ASP A 118 -12.70 -12.03 17.00
C ASP A 118 -11.58 -11.63 17.99
N ILE A 119 -11.76 -10.51 18.69
CA ILE A 119 -10.72 -9.90 19.52
C ILE A 119 -10.50 -10.72 20.80
N ASN A 120 -11.58 -11.28 21.34
CA ASN A 120 -11.54 -12.07 22.57
C ASN A 120 -11.23 -13.56 22.32
N ASN A 121 -11.11 -13.98 21.05
CA ASN A 121 -10.82 -15.35 20.61
C ASN A 121 -11.84 -16.36 21.14
N ASP A 122 -13.12 -15.98 21.18
CA ASP A 122 -14.20 -16.86 21.64
C ASP A 122 -14.89 -17.66 20.51
N GLY A 123 -14.41 -17.46 19.27
CA GLY A 123 -14.93 -18.08 18.06
C GLY A 123 -16.18 -17.41 17.50
N LYS A 124 -16.60 -16.27 18.06
CA LYS A 124 -17.75 -15.47 17.63
C LYS A 124 -17.30 -14.05 17.35
N VAL A 125 -18.11 -13.36 16.55
CA VAL A 125 -17.90 -11.94 16.24
C VAL A 125 -19.11 -11.18 16.73
N THR A 126 -18.90 -10.32 17.72
CA THR A 126 -19.92 -9.41 18.24
C THR A 126 -20.24 -8.30 17.24
N LEU A 127 -21.36 -7.61 17.43
CA LEU A 127 -21.74 -6.50 16.55
C LEU A 127 -20.67 -5.38 16.51
N ALA A 128 -20.05 -5.06 17.65
CA ALA A 128 -19.00 -4.03 17.71
C ALA A 128 -17.73 -4.46 16.96
N GLU A 129 -17.36 -5.74 17.05
CA GLU A 129 -16.24 -6.33 16.32
C GLU A 129 -16.50 -6.31 14.81
N ALA A 130 -17.67 -6.79 14.39
CA ALA A 130 -18.08 -6.80 13.00
C ALA A 130 -18.11 -5.39 12.40
N LYS A 131 -18.66 -4.39 13.13
CA LYS A 131 -18.67 -2.99 12.70
C LYS A 131 -17.28 -2.41 12.54
N SER A 132 -16.37 -2.74 13.46
CA SER A 132 -15.01 -2.21 13.46
C SER A 132 -14.21 -2.77 12.29
N ILE A 133 -14.24 -4.10 12.10
CA ILE A 133 -13.53 -4.73 10.98
C ILE A 133 -14.15 -4.35 9.63
N TRP A 134 -15.49 -4.25 9.53
CA TRP A 134 -16.15 -3.84 8.29
C TRP A 134 -15.74 -2.42 7.87
N ALA A 135 -15.70 -1.48 8.82
CA ALA A 135 -15.25 -0.13 8.56
C ALA A 135 -13.78 -0.07 8.11
N LEU A 136 -12.93 -0.95 8.65
CA LEU A 136 -11.53 -1.07 8.22
C LEU A 136 -11.39 -1.65 6.82
N LEU A 137 -12.19 -2.65 6.45
CA LEU A 137 -12.17 -3.25 5.11
C LEU A 137 -12.53 -2.24 4.00
N GLN A 138 -13.34 -1.22 4.32
CA GLN A 138 -13.61 -0.11 3.38
C GLN A 138 -12.38 0.78 3.12
N VAL A 139 -11.34 0.69 3.95
CA VAL A 139 -10.06 1.36 3.73
C VAL A 139 -9.17 0.42 2.92
N ASN A 140 -9.00 0.72 1.62
CA ASN A 140 -8.26 -0.11 0.67
C ASN A 140 -6.88 -0.55 1.21
N GLU A 141 -6.12 0.34 1.84
CA GLU A 141 -4.82 0.00 2.42
C GLU A 141 -4.90 -1.08 3.49
N PHE A 142 -5.91 -1.04 4.37
CA PHE A 142 -6.10 -2.07 5.39
C PHE A 142 -6.54 -3.40 4.73
N PHE A 143 -7.43 -3.34 3.74
CA PHE A 143 -7.82 -4.53 2.99
C PHE A 143 -6.63 -5.21 2.30
N MET A 144 -5.77 -4.43 1.64
CA MET A 144 -4.52 -4.93 1.05
C MET A 144 -3.57 -5.52 2.10
N MET A 145 -3.52 -4.96 3.31
CA MET A 145 -2.75 -5.54 4.41
C MET A 145 -3.29 -6.91 4.87
N MET A 146 -4.61 -7.13 4.85
CA MET A 146 -5.20 -8.43 5.17
C MET A 146 -4.84 -9.50 4.13
N ILE A 147 -4.80 -9.11 2.86
CA ILE A 147 -4.36 -9.96 1.75
C ILE A 147 -2.86 -10.29 1.91
N LEU A 148 -2.04 -9.27 2.12
CA LEU A 148 -0.58 -9.36 2.18
C LEU A 148 -0.03 -9.58 3.60
N GLN A 149 -0.83 -10.17 4.50
CA GLN A 149 -0.46 -10.29 5.92
C GLN A 149 0.81 -11.15 6.12
N ASP A 150 1.01 -12.16 5.27
CA ASP A 150 2.18 -13.05 5.34
C ASP A 150 3.37 -12.54 4.52
N SER A 151 3.21 -11.42 3.82
CA SER A 151 4.27 -10.82 3.02
C SER A 151 5.40 -10.31 3.90
N GLU A 152 6.63 -10.71 3.58
CA GLU A 152 7.82 -10.10 4.19
C GLU A 152 8.05 -8.67 3.73
N HIS A 153 7.35 -8.20 2.69
CA HIS A 153 7.49 -6.86 2.14
C HIS A 153 6.52 -5.85 2.74
N THR A 154 5.63 -6.23 3.67
CA THR A 154 4.69 -5.29 4.30
C THR A 154 5.02 -5.05 5.79
N PRO A 155 4.70 -3.86 6.34
CA PRO A 155 4.74 -3.63 7.78
C PRO A 155 3.70 -4.48 8.50
N LYS A 156 4.07 -5.03 9.66
CA LYS A 156 3.14 -5.86 10.45
C LYS A 156 2.00 -5.03 11.02
N LEU A 157 0.78 -5.55 10.96
CA LEU A 157 -0.37 -5.00 11.68
C LEU A 157 -0.20 -5.27 13.18
N GLU A 158 -0.24 -4.21 13.98
CA GLU A 158 -0.13 -4.28 15.44
C GLU A 158 -1.50 -4.38 16.12
N GLY A 159 -2.53 -3.90 15.45
CA GLY A 159 -3.90 -3.93 15.92
C GLY A 159 -4.67 -2.71 15.44
N PHE A 160 -5.89 -2.56 15.93
CA PHE A 160 -6.79 -1.48 15.55
C PHE A 160 -7.70 -1.05 16.70
N CYS A 161 -8.40 0.06 16.49
CA CYS A 161 -9.52 0.52 17.29
C CYS A 161 -10.55 1.22 16.39
N GLY A 162 -11.70 0.60 16.17
CA GLY A 162 -12.66 1.06 15.17
C GLY A 162 -12.06 1.02 13.76
N ASP A 163 -12.02 2.17 13.07
CA ASP A 163 -11.50 2.34 11.70
C ASP A 163 -10.05 2.86 11.67
N THR A 164 -9.42 2.91 12.85
CA THR A 164 -8.05 3.39 13.03
C THR A 164 -7.18 2.18 13.31
N TYR A 165 -6.10 2.02 12.57
CA TYR A 165 -5.22 0.87 12.70
C TYR A 165 -3.77 1.29 12.92
N PHE A 166 -3.01 0.37 13.49
CA PHE A 166 -1.65 0.60 13.92
C PHE A 166 -0.75 -0.43 13.27
N VAL A 167 0.37 0.03 12.73
CA VAL A 167 1.35 -0.83 12.07
C VAL A 167 2.72 -0.62 12.67
N GLN A 168 3.59 -1.62 12.49
CA GLN A 168 4.99 -1.53 12.86
C GLN A 168 5.62 -0.30 12.20
N ARG A 169 6.40 0.47 12.97
CA ARG A 169 7.23 1.54 12.39
C ARG A 169 8.38 0.93 11.58
N VAL A 170 8.53 1.41 10.35
CA VAL A 170 9.70 1.15 9.49
C VAL A 170 10.74 2.25 9.71
N ASP A 171 12.03 1.86 9.78
CA ASP A 171 13.14 2.76 10.10
C ASP A 171 13.26 3.90 9.08
N ALA A 172 13.43 3.54 7.79
CA ALA A 172 13.40 4.47 6.68
C ALA A 172 12.00 4.50 6.06
N ASN A 173 11.36 5.66 6.08
CA ASN A 173 9.99 5.87 5.59
C ASN A 173 9.92 6.40 4.14
N ARG A 174 10.99 6.23 3.38
CA ARG A 174 11.14 6.60 1.98
C ARG A 174 12.34 5.86 1.40
N LEU A 175 12.32 5.56 0.10
CA LEU A 175 13.41 4.88 -0.59
C LEU A 175 14.66 5.76 -0.70
N TYR A 176 14.46 7.03 -1.03
CA TYR A 176 15.47 8.08 -1.06
C TYR A 176 14.80 9.44 -0.77
N GLY A 177 15.61 10.48 -0.58
CA GLY A 177 15.12 11.83 -0.28
C GLY A 177 15.15 12.23 1.19
N ILE A 178 15.08 13.54 1.46
CA ILE A 178 15.01 14.14 2.79
C ILE A 178 13.62 14.76 2.98
N HIS A 179 13.05 14.64 4.18
CA HIS A 179 11.89 15.45 4.53
C HIS A 179 12.34 16.87 4.87
N ILE A 180 12.20 17.80 3.93
CA ILE A 180 12.51 19.21 4.15
C ILE A 180 11.24 19.89 4.69
N PRO A 181 11.27 20.53 5.88
CA PRO A 181 10.12 21.31 6.35
C PRO A 181 9.80 22.42 5.35
N TRP A 182 8.51 22.62 5.05
CA TRP A 182 8.01 23.57 4.02
C TRP A 182 8.64 24.98 4.09
N MET A 183 8.99 25.45 5.29
CA MET A 183 9.62 26.77 5.51
C MET A 183 11.02 26.87 4.88
N PHE A 184 11.75 25.75 4.78
CA PHE A 184 13.05 25.67 4.12
C PHE A 184 12.94 25.35 2.63
N GLU A 185 11.82 24.80 2.16
CA GLU A 185 11.62 24.52 0.73
C GLU A 185 11.63 25.81 -0.11
N ILE A 186 11.06 26.91 0.39
CA ILE A 186 10.95 28.19 -0.33
C ILE A 186 12.32 28.76 -0.73
N PHE A 187 13.36 28.49 0.07
CA PHE A 187 14.70 29.05 -0.14
C PHE A 187 15.65 28.13 -0.92
N LEU A 188 15.24 26.91 -1.24
CA LEU A 188 16.10 25.90 -1.85
C LEU A 188 15.80 25.73 -3.36
N PRO A 189 16.76 26.03 -4.26
CA PRO A 189 16.65 25.74 -5.69
C PRO A 189 16.38 24.25 -5.94
N THR A 190 15.57 23.92 -6.94
CA THR A 190 15.19 22.55 -7.31
C THR A 190 16.40 21.65 -7.60
N SER A 191 17.46 22.18 -8.22
CA SER A 191 18.71 21.47 -8.47
C SER A 191 19.45 21.07 -7.19
N TYR A 192 19.36 21.90 -6.15
CA TYR A 192 19.98 21.64 -4.85
C TYR A 192 19.18 20.60 -4.03
N ARG A 193 17.84 20.59 -4.16
CA ARG A 193 16.99 19.56 -3.55
C ARG A 193 17.29 18.17 -4.10
N GLN A 194 17.37 18.05 -5.43
CA GLN A 194 17.73 16.79 -6.08
C GLN A 194 19.10 16.28 -5.61
N ALA A 195 20.10 17.17 -5.43
CA ALA A 195 21.42 16.79 -4.92
C ALA A 195 21.42 16.43 -3.41
N MET A 196 20.57 17.06 -2.60
CA MET A 196 20.47 16.82 -1.16
C MET A 196 19.74 15.51 -0.81
N ASP A 197 18.60 15.26 -1.46
CA ASP A 197 17.80 14.02 -1.35
C ASP A 197 18.62 12.74 -1.55
N GLN A 198 19.75 12.95 -2.18
CA GLN A 198 20.65 12.04 -2.82
C GLN A 198 21.90 11.71 -1.97
N TRP A 199 22.17 12.48 -0.90
CA TRP A 199 23.25 12.18 0.07
C TRP A 199 22.79 11.13 1.10
N PHE A 200 21.49 11.04 1.34
CA PHE A 200 20.90 10.14 2.34
C PHE A 200 20.42 8.83 1.70
N THR A 201 21.32 8.16 0.97
CA THR A 201 21.06 6.81 0.43
C THR A 201 22.12 5.83 0.93
N PRO A 202 21.78 4.54 1.13
CA PRO A 202 22.74 3.56 1.63
C PRO A 202 23.80 3.23 0.57
N SER A 203 24.85 2.48 0.94
CA SER A 203 25.88 2.05 -0.03
C SER A 203 25.25 1.24 -1.19
N TRP A 204 25.88 1.26 -2.36
CA TRP A 204 25.30 0.64 -3.55
C TRP A 204 24.88 -0.84 -3.38
N PRO A 205 25.64 -1.73 -2.71
CA PRO A 205 25.19 -3.10 -2.45
C PRO A 205 23.91 -3.18 -1.61
N LYS A 206 23.73 -2.24 -0.68
CA LYS A 206 22.50 -2.13 0.12
C LYS A 206 21.33 -1.58 -0.72
N LYS A 207 21.59 -0.65 -1.66
CA LYS A 207 20.60 -0.21 -2.66
C LYS A 207 20.12 -1.40 -3.50
N ALA A 208 21.06 -2.22 -3.98
CA ALA A 208 20.76 -3.43 -4.74
C ALA A 208 19.90 -4.40 -3.93
N LYS A 209 20.21 -4.64 -2.64
CA LYS A 209 19.38 -5.49 -1.77
C LYS A 209 17.93 -4.99 -1.66
N ILE A 210 17.73 -3.69 -1.44
CA ILE A 210 16.37 -3.11 -1.37
C ILE A 210 15.65 -3.25 -2.72
N ALA A 211 16.36 -3.03 -3.83
CA ALA A 211 15.79 -3.15 -5.17
C ALA A 211 15.39 -4.59 -5.51
N VAL A 212 16.17 -5.59 -5.08
CA VAL A 212 15.79 -7.00 -5.21
C VAL A 212 14.49 -7.29 -4.49
N GLY A 213 14.35 -6.85 -3.22
CA GLY A 213 13.09 -7.00 -2.49
C GLY A 213 11.92 -6.32 -3.21
N LEU A 214 12.16 -5.20 -3.90
CA LEU A 214 11.11 -4.49 -4.65
C LEU A 214 10.65 -5.28 -5.88
N LEU A 215 11.59 -5.94 -6.57
CA LEU A 215 11.27 -6.85 -7.67
C LEU A 215 10.55 -8.12 -7.17
N GLU A 216 10.93 -8.64 -6.00
CA GLU A 216 10.25 -9.77 -5.35
C GLU A 216 8.82 -9.41 -4.93
N PHE A 217 8.60 -8.21 -4.41
CA PHE A 217 7.24 -7.73 -4.13
C PHE A 217 6.38 -7.62 -5.40
N VAL A 218 6.95 -7.15 -6.52
CA VAL A 218 6.23 -7.09 -7.81
C VAL A 218 5.80 -8.47 -8.28
N GLU A 219 6.66 -9.46 -8.11
CA GLU A 219 6.38 -10.87 -8.41
C GLU A 219 5.27 -11.40 -7.50
N GLU A 220 5.35 -11.14 -6.19
CA GLU A 220 4.36 -11.55 -5.18
C GLU A 220 2.95 -11.02 -5.48
N ILE A 221 2.82 -9.74 -5.86
CA ILE A 221 1.51 -9.14 -6.15
C ILE A 221 0.98 -9.48 -7.55
N PHE A 222 1.84 -9.96 -8.45
CA PHE A 222 1.44 -10.39 -9.77
C PHE A 222 0.86 -11.81 -9.74
N ASP A 223 1.50 -12.70 -8.97
CA ASP A 223 1.15 -14.13 -8.81
C ASP A 223 0.64 -14.45 -7.39
N SER A 224 -0.26 -13.61 -6.87
CA SER A 224 -0.86 -13.82 -5.55
C SER A 224 -1.99 -14.86 -5.62
N SER A 225 -2.16 -15.62 -4.53
CA SER A 225 -3.29 -16.54 -4.36
C SER A 225 -4.65 -15.85 -4.38
N HIS A 226 -4.68 -14.52 -4.27
CA HIS A 226 -5.88 -13.69 -4.28
C HIS A 226 -6.09 -12.94 -5.61
N GLY A 227 -5.35 -13.31 -6.66
CA GLY A 227 -5.42 -12.70 -7.99
C GLY A 227 -4.28 -11.70 -8.25
N THR A 228 -4.32 -11.05 -9.42
CA THR A 228 -3.31 -10.06 -9.80
C THR A 228 -3.68 -8.68 -9.27
N PHE A 229 -2.69 -7.98 -8.70
CA PHE A 229 -2.84 -6.61 -8.22
C PHE A 229 -1.98 -5.64 -9.01
N HIS A 230 -2.43 -4.40 -9.12
CA HIS A 230 -1.72 -3.33 -9.82
C HIS A 230 -1.45 -2.12 -8.92
N MET A 231 -0.26 -1.56 -9.06
CA MET A 231 0.15 -0.34 -8.39
C MET A 231 -0.25 0.86 -9.26
N CYS A 232 -1.12 1.73 -8.76
CA CYS A 232 -1.61 2.92 -9.46
C CYS A 232 -1.14 4.23 -8.82
N LYS A 233 0.00 4.20 -8.12
CA LYS A 233 0.78 5.39 -7.73
C LYS A 233 2.09 4.93 -7.12
N THR A 234 3.12 4.81 -7.94
CA THR A 234 4.42 4.31 -7.52
C THR A 234 5.37 5.47 -7.27
N SER A 235 5.79 5.66 -6.02
CA SER A 235 6.73 6.71 -5.64
C SER A 235 7.72 6.23 -4.58
N HIS A 236 8.89 6.87 -4.53
CA HIS A 236 9.88 6.67 -3.47
C HIS A 236 9.31 6.93 -2.06
N THR A 237 8.20 7.66 -1.94
CA THR A 237 7.51 7.92 -0.67
C THR A 237 6.59 6.78 -0.21
N ASN A 238 6.25 5.83 -1.08
CA ASN A 238 5.44 4.65 -0.73
C ASN A 238 6.29 3.45 -0.29
N ILE A 239 7.62 3.57 -0.43
CA ILE A 239 8.59 2.50 -0.21
C ILE A 239 9.49 2.89 0.96
N GLY A 240 9.68 1.99 1.91
CA GLY A 240 10.61 2.12 3.03
C GLY A 240 11.51 0.89 3.16
N TYR A 241 12.37 0.91 4.16
CA TYR A 241 13.23 -0.24 4.47
C TYR A 241 13.66 -0.26 5.94
N THR A 242 14.00 -1.45 6.44
CA THR A 242 14.50 -1.67 7.80
C THR A 242 15.98 -1.27 7.94
N ASN A 243 16.51 -1.20 9.16
CA ASN A 243 17.95 -1.02 9.38
C ASN A 243 18.82 -2.12 8.74
N LYS A 244 18.24 -3.30 8.48
CA LYS A 244 18.88 -4.40 7.74
C LYS A 244 18.75 -4.28 6.23
N HIS A 245 18.14 -3.20 5.75
CA HIS A 245 17.87 -2.91 4.33
C HIS A 245 16.94 -3.95 3.68
N ASP A 246 15.99 -4.46 4.47
CA ASP A 246 14.89 -5.27 3.96
C ASP A 246 13.76 -4.32 3.54
N LEU A 247 13.20 -4.53 2.35
CA LEU A 247 12.15 -3.69 1.78
C LEU A 247 10.89 -3.73 2.64
N LYS A 248 10.22 -2.58 2.79
CA LYS A 248 8.84 -2.48 3.27
C LYS A 248 8.00 -1.54 2.40
N MET A 249 6.88 -2.01 1.88
CA MET A 249 5.84 -1.21 1.25
C MET A 249 5.01 -0.52 2.34
N ILE A 250 5.34 0.75 2.60
CA ILE A 250 4.78 1.49 3.75
C ILE A 250 3.43 2.16 3.45
N ASP A 251 3.02 2.18 2.19
CA ASP A 251 1.75 2.73 1.73
C ASP A 251 1.16 1.85 0.62
N LEU A 252 0.05 1.17 0.93
CA LEU A 252 -0.65 0.27 0.01
C LEU A 252 -1.96 0.86 -0.53
N ARG A 253 -2.23 2.16 -0.31
CA ARG A 253 -3.51 2.78 -0.67
C ARG A 253 -3.84 2.70 -2.16
N ASN A 254 -2.82 2.71 -3.01
CA ASN A 254 -2.95 2.68 -4.47
C ASN A 254 -2.59 1.31 -5.06
N LEU A 255 -2.67 0.25 -4.26
CA LEU A 255 -2.61 -1.13 -4.74
C LEU A 255 -4.05 -1.61 -4.92
N TYR A 256 -4.41 -2.06 -6.12
CA TYR A 256 -5.77 -2.44 -6.46
C TYR A 256 -5.83 -3.82 -7.13
N PRO A 257 -6.85 -4.63 -6.85
CA PRO A 257 -7.13 -5.83 -7.63
C PRO A 257 -7.38 -5.49 -9.10
N ALA A 258 -6.95 -6.36 -10.02
CA ALA A 258 -7.16 -6.17 -11.46
C ALA A 258 -8.65 -6.05 -11.84
N GLU A 259 -9.52 -6.80 -11.16
CA GLU A 259 -10.97 -6.79 -11.44
C GLU A 259 -11.60 -5.43 -11.16
N VAL A 260 -11.28 -4.82 -10.00
CA VAL A 260 -11.78 -3.49 -9.61
C VAL A 260 -11.32 -2.41 -10.59
N LEU A 261 -10.05 -2.46 -11.02
CA LEU A 261 -9.53 -1.49 -11.98
C LEU A 261 -10.19 -1.63 -13.34
N LYS A 262 -10.38 -2.87 -13.81
CA LYS A 262 -11.05 -3.16 -15.06
C LYS A 262 -12.48 -2.63 -15.05
N GLU A 263 -13.25 -2.93 -14.01
CA GLU A 263 -14.62 -2.43 -13.84
C GLU A 263 -14.63 -0.89 -13.86
N THR A 264 -13.85 -0.25 -12.97
CA THR A 264 -13.76 1.21 -12.85
C THR A 264 -13.40 1.90 -14.18
N LEU A 265 -12.49 1.31 -14.96
CA LEU A 265 -12.08 1.86 -16.25
C LEU A 265 -13.16 1.66 -17.30
N THR A 266 -13.75 0.47 -17.43
CA THR A 266 -14.78 0.19 -18.46
C THR A 266 -16.08 0.99 -18.28
N GLU A 267 -16.33 1.50 -17.08
CA GLU A 267 -17.42 2.45 -16.79
C GLU A 267 -17.15 3.87 -17.30
N LYS A 268 -15.88 4.25 -17.50
CA LYS A 268 -15.51 5.57 -18.03
C LYS A 268 -15.76 5.66 -19.55
N THR A 269 -16.45 6.72 -19.95
CA THR A 269 -16.55 7.14 -21.35
C THR A 269 -15.30 7.92 -21.75
N CYS A 270 -14.86 7.77 -23.00
CA CYS A 270 -13.67 8.43 -23.50
C CYS A 270 -13.82 8.83 -24.97
N SER A 271 -13.08 9.85 -25.38
CA SER A 271 -12.86 10.20 -26.80
C SER A 271 -11.39 10.06 -27.21
N LYS A 272 -10.48 10.04 -26.24
CA LYS A 272 -9.04 9.87 -26.45
C LYS A 272 -8.42 9.11 -25.26
N ASN A 273 -7.24 8.53 -25.47
CA ASN A 273 -6.54 7.74 -24.44
C ASN A 273 -6.29 8.51 -23.13
N SER A 274 -6.09 9.84 -23.19
CA SER A 274 -5.87 10.64 -21.97
C SER A 274 -7.10 10.73 -21.06
N ASP A 275 -8.30 10.41 -21.56
CA ASP A 275 -9.52 10.40 -20.76
C ASP A 275 -9.58 9.14 -19.87
N CYS A 276 -8.80 8.11 -20.21
CA CYS A 276 -8.72 6.82 -19.55
C CYS A 276 -7.58 6.74 -18.51
N GLU A 277 -7.27 7.87 -17.87
CA GLU A 277 -6.28 7.96 -16.80
C GLU A 277 -6.97 7.92 -15.42
N LEU A 278 -6.51 7.05 -14.52
CA LEU A 278 -6.89 7.05 -13.10
C LEU A 278 -5.87 7.86 -12.28
N THR A 279 -4.59 7.65 -12.58
CA THR A 279 -3.44 8.35 -12.01
C THR A 279 -2.30 8.41 -13.03
N GLU A 280 -1.25 9.16 -12.71
CA GLU A 280 -0.09 9.38 -13.60
C GLU A 280 0.55 8.09 -14.14
N ASP A 281 0.50 7.00 -13.38
CA ASP A 281 1.07 5.69 -13.75
C ASP A 281 0.00 4.60 -13.91
N CYS A 282 -1.29 4.95 -14.04
CA CYS A 282 -2.39 3.99 -14.18
C CYS A 282 -3.41 4.48 -15.20
N SER A 283 -3.27 3.99 -16.43
CA SER A 283 -4.11 4.36 -17.57
C SER A 283 -4.41 3.16 -18.47
N SER A 284 -5.55 3.21 -19.16
CA SER A 284 -5.92 2.28 -20.23
C SER A 284 -6.03 2.99 -21.57
N MET A 285 -6.30 2.22 -22.63
CA MET A 285 -6.62 2.79 -23.94
C MET A 285 -8.10 3.15 -24.04
N CYS A 286 -8.41 4.07 -24.95
CA CYS A 286 -9.78 4.37 -25.34
C CYS A 286 -10.15 3.53 -26.56
N ASP A 287 -11.25 2.77 -26.46
CA ASP A 287 -11.90 2.21 -27.64
C ASP A 287 -12.81 3.29 -28.22
N GLU A 288 -12.33 3.95 -29.28
CA GLU A 288 -13.08 5.01 -29.98
C GLU A 288 -14.40 4.51 -30.56
N THR A 289 -14.50 3.22 -30.91
CA THR A 289 -15.73 2.63 -31.45
C THR A 289 -16.78 2.47 -30.37
N ALA A 290 -16.37 1.98 -29.19
CA ALA A 290 -17.24 1.83 -28.04
C ALA A 290 -17.43 3.14 -27.25
N SER A 291 -16.63 4.17 -27.54
CA SER A 291 -16.52 5.42 -26.75
C SER A 291 -16.31 5.15 -25.25
N ARG A 292 -15.55 4.10 -24.94
CA ARG A 292 -15.30 3.60 -23.59
C ARG A 292 -13.86 3.15 -23.43
N CYS A 293 -13.34 3.25 -22.21
CA CYS A 293 -12.01 2.75 -21.92
C CYS A 293 -11.98 1.22 -21.95
N THR A 294 -10.88 0.63 -22.44
CA THR A 294 -10.76 -0.83 -22.62
C THR A 294 -10.72 -1.62 -21.30
N GLY A 295 -10.35 -0.97 -20.19
CA GLY A 295 -10.14 -1.62 -18.89
C GLY A 295 -8.80 -2.33 -18.75
N GLU A 296 -8.01 -2.42 -19.83
CA GLU A 296 -6.69 -3.02 -19.82
C GLU A 296 -5.62 -1.96 -19.58
N LEU A 297 -4.87 -2.11 -18.49
CA LEU A 297 -3.82 -1.16 -18.14
C LEU A 297 -2.68 -1.22 -19.15
N VAL A 298 -2.20 -0.06 -19.60
CA VAL A 298 -1.09 0.02 -20.57
C VAL A 298 0.24 -0.39 -19.97
N GLN A 299 0.48 -0.02 -18.70
CA GLN A 299 1.77 -0.21 -18.02
C GLN A 299 1.68 -1.28 -16.92
N PRO A 300 2.52 -2.33 -16.96
CA PRO A 300 2.60 -3.32 -15.89
C PRO A 300 3.37 -2.78 -14.66
N ASN A 301 3.22 -3.43 -13.50
CA ASN A 301 3.87 -3.02 -12.25
C ASN A 301 5.40 -2.93 -12.39
N LEU A 302 6.03 -3.90 -13.05
CA LEU A 302 7.48 -3.91 -13.25
C LEU A 302 7.99 -2.69 -14.03
N SER A 303 7.22 -2.21 -15.02
CA SER A 303 7.57 -0.99 -15.77
C SER A 303 7.67 0.22 -14.83
N LYS A 304 6.64 0.41 -14.00
CA LYS A 304 6.55 1.51 -13.03
C LYS A 304 7.69 1.45 -12.01
N ILE A 305 7.99 0.24 -11.54
CA ILE A 305 9.06 0.00 -10.57
C ILE A 305 10.44 0.22 -11.19
N CYS A 306 10.64 -0.15 -12.46
CA CYS A 306 11.89 0.12 -13.16
C CYS A 306 12.15 1.62 -13.38
N VAL A 307 11.11 2.45 -13.51
CA VAL A 307 11.28 3.92 -13.49
C VAL A 307 11.84 4.38 -12.13
N VAL A 308 11.28 3.88 -11.01
CA VAL A 308 11.79 4.19 -9.67
C VAL A 308 13.23 3.68 -9.47
N LEU A 309 13.51 2.46 -9.93
CA LEU A 309 14.83 1.85 -9.82
C LEU A 309 15.89 2.53 -10.70
N HIS A 310 15.49 3.08 -11.85
CA HIS A 310 16.37 3.87 -12.71
C HIS A 310 16.99 5.03 -11.94
N ASP A 311 16.17 5.84 -11.28
CA ASP A 311 16.64 6.99 -10.49
C ASP A 311 17.46 6.57 -9.25
N TYR A 312 17.12 5.42 -8.66
CA TYR A 312 17.72 4.94 -7.43
C TYR A 312 19.07 4.23 -7.64
N LEU A 313 19.14 3.29 -8.59
CA LEU A 313 20.28 2.39 -8.78
C LEU A 313 21.37 2.95 -9.67
N LEU A 314 21.04 3.77 -10.67
CA LEU A 314 22.05 4.35 -11.57
C LEU A 314 22.92 5.40 -10.89
N LYS A 315 22.46 5.89 -9.74
CA LYS A 315 23.28 6.76 -8.90
C LYS A 315 24.34 5.95 -8.13
N GLU A 316 25.61 6.33 -8.32
CA GLU A 316 26.79 5.68 -7.71
C GLU A 316 26.94 4.21 -8.12
N VAL A 317 26.44 3.87 -9.32
CA VAL A 317 26.55 2.53 -9.88
C VAL A 317 28.02 2.15 -10.15
N PRO A 318 28.47 0.94 -9.78
CA PRO A 318 29.79 0.45 -10.11
C PRO A 318 30.01 0.44 -11.63
N ALA A 319 31.18 0.90 -12.07
CA ALA A 319 31.48 1.05 -13.50
C ALA A 319 31.34 -0.27 -14.28
N GLY A 320 31.63 -1.41 -13.65
CA GLY A 320 31.57 -2.73 -14.29
C GLY A 320 30.17 -3.20 -14.70
N ILE A 321 29.10 -2.64 -14.13
CA ILE A 321 27.71 -3.04 -14.42
C ILE A 321 26.84 -1.90 -14.96
N LYS A 322 27.39 -0.68 -15.04
CA LYS A 322 26.63 0.53 -15.36
C LYS A 322 25.88 0.40 -16.68
N ASP A 323 26.57 -0.02 -17.73
CA ASP A 323 25.99 -0.08 -19.07
C ASP A 323 24.93 -1.18 -19.18
N GLU A 324 25.20 -2.36 -18.62
CA GLU A 324 24.26 -3.49 -18.59
C GLU A 324 23.00 -3.15 -17.79
N LEU A 325 23.16 -2.58 -16.59
CA LEU A 325 22.04 -2.19 -15.73
C LEU A 325 21.19 -1.10 -16.37
N THR A 326 21.82 -0.09 -16.98
CA THR A 326 21.10 0.98 -17.69
C THR A 326 20.26 0.41 -18.83
N ALA A 327 20.85 -0.44 -19.68
CA ALA A 327 20.15 -1.06 -20.79
C ALA A 327 18.96 -1.93 -20.32
N LEU A 328 19.12 -2.67 -19.22
CA LEU A 328 18.04 -3.48 -18.65
C LEU A 328 16.91 -2.61 -18.09
N LEU A 329 17.22 -1.54 -17.34
CA LEU A 329 16.23 -0.63 -16.77
C LEU A 329 15.48 0.16 -17.85
N ASP A 330 16.16 0.59 -18.92
CA ASP A 330 15.55 1.25 -20.08
C ASP A 330 14.59 0.33 -20.84
N LYS A 331 14.97 -0.95 -21.01
CA LYS A 331 14.07 -1.93 -21.62
C LYS A 331 12.87 -2.21 -20.72
N CYS A 332 13.10 -2.27 -19.41
CA CYS A 332 12.08 -2.55 -18.42
C CYS A 332 11.02 -1.44 -18.30
N SER A 333 11.45 -0.17 -18.28
CA SER A 333 10.55 1.00 -18.16
C SER A 333 9.67 1.23 -19.39
N ARG A 334 9.96 0.56 -20.51
CA ARG A 334 9.17 0.60 -21.75
C ARG A 334 8.24 -0.60 -21.93
N LEU A 335 8.15 -1.49 -20.94
CA LEU A 335 7.22 -2.62 -21.01
C LEU A 335 5.77 -2.13 -21.07
N THR A 336 4.98 -2.76 -21.94
CA THR A 336 3.55 -2.52 -22.13
C THR A 336 2.76 -3.82 -22.16
N THR A 337 1.48 -3.74 -21.79
CA THR A 337 0.58 -4.88 -21.63
C THR A 337 0.01 -5.45 -22.95
N ASN A 338 0.35 -4.89 -24.12
CA ASN A 338 -0.27 -5.29 -25.39
C ASN A 338 0.59 -6.21 -26.27
N THR A 339 1.61 -6.86 -25.71
CA THR A 339 2.49 -7.77 -26.47
C THR A 339 2.11 -9.22 -26.19
N GLU A 340 1.83 -10.02 -27.23
CA GLU A 340 1.45 -11.45 -27.11
C GLU A 340 2.50 -12.29 -26.32
N ASP A 341 3.75 -11.81 -26.24
CA ASP A 341 4.87 -12.41 -25.50
C ASP A 341 5.13 -11.79 -24.10
N MET A 342 4.20 -10.99 -23.56
CA MET A 342 4.42 -10.15 -22.36
C MET A 342 4.89 -10.94 -21.13
N GLN A 343 4.26 -12.07 -20.80
CA GLN A 343 4.60 -12.82 -19.59
C GLN A 343 6.02 -13.38 -19.63
N ILE A 344 6.47 -13.79 -20.82
CA ILE A 344 7.84 -14.29 -21.06
C ILE A 344 8.83 -13.13 -20.93
N HIS A 345 8.54 -11.99 -21.55
CA HIS A 345 9.41 -10.81 -21.48
C HIS A 345 9.50 -10.21 -20.08
N HIS A 346 8.39 -10.17 -19.35
CA HIS A 346 8.31 -9.70 -17.97
C HIS A 346 9.19 -10.56 -17.05
N SER A 347 9.00 -11.88 -17.11
CA SER A 347 9.77 -12.84 -16.30
C SER A 347 11.27 -12.80 -16.63
N LEU A 348 11.63 -12.70 -17.92
CA LEU A 348 13.02 -12.63 -18.34
C LEU A 348 13.72 -11.37 -17.82
N ILE A 349 13.10 -10.19 -17.98
CA ILE A 349 13.69 -8.93 -17.53
C ILE A 349 13.82 -8.91 -16.01
N LEU A 350 12.77 -9.32 -15.29
CA LEU A 350 12.76 -9.41 -13.83
C LEU A 350 13.90 -10.32 -13.33
N ASN A 351 14.03 -11.51 -13.90
CA ASN A 351 15.07 -12.46 -13.52
C ASN A 351 16.48 -11.99 -13.85
N ASN A 352 16.67 -11.33 -15.00
CA ASN A 352 17.97 -10.75 -15.37
C ASN A 352 18.36 -9.61 -14.42
N LEU A 353 17.43 -8.72 -14.07
CA LEU A 353 17.66 -7.66 -13.09
C LEU A 353 18.01 -8.25 -11.71
N LYS A 354 17.23 -9.21 -11.20
CA LYS A 354 17.52 -9.87 -9.91
C LYS A 354 18.90 -10.53 -9.93
N SER A 355 19.24 -11.26 -10.99
CA SER A 355 20.53 -11.97 -11.11
C SER A 355 21.71 -11.02 -11.14
N LEU A 356 21.61 -9.92 -11.90
CA LEU A 356 22.66 -8.90 -11.97
C LEU A 356 22.89 -8.23 -10.61
N LEU A 357 21.81 -7.88 -9.90
CA LEU A 357 21.89 -7.27 -8.57
C LEU A 357 22.44 -8.25 -7.53
N TRP A 358 21.99 -9.51 -7.53
CA TRP A 358 22.46 -10.55 -6.61
C TRP A 358 23.95 -10.80 -6.73
N LYS A 359 24.47 -10.89 -7.95
CA LYS A 359 25.90 -11.07 -8.20
C LYS A 359 26.74 -9.95 -7.54
N GLN A 360 26.27 -8.71 -7.63
CA GLN A 360 26.95 -7.60 -6.98
C GLN A 360 26.82 -7.60 -5.46
N ILE A 361 25.70 -8.11 -4.92
CA ILE A 361 25.53 -8.25 -3.47
C ILE A 361 26.50 -9.31 -2.92
N SER A 362 26.63 -10.47 -3.59
CA SER A 362 27.53 -11.54 -3.16
C SER A 362 29.00 -11.13 -3.21
N ASP A 363 29.43 -10.49 -4.29
CA ASP A 363 30.84 -10.09 -4.48
C ASP A 363 31.32 -9.09 -3.39
N ASN A 364 30.40 -8.37 -2.74
CA ASN A 364 30.69 -7.39 -1.68
C ASN A 364 30.46 -7.93 -0.25
N GLN A 365 30.01 -9.18 -0.07
CA GLN A 365 29.93 -9.82 1.25
C GLN A 365 31.24 -10.53 1.64
N ASP A 366 32.09 -10.84 0.66
CA ASP A 366 33.39 -11.50 0.82
C ASP A 366 34.57 -10.52 0.91
N SER A 367 34.31 -9.22 1.08
CA SER A 367 35.29 -8.13 1.26
C SER A 367 34.95 -7.26 2.45
#